data_AF-A0A9P6Y2N5-F1
#
_entry.id   AF-A0A9P6Y2N5-F1
#
_cell.length_a   1.000
_cell.length_b   1.000
_cell.length_c   1.000
_cell.angle_alpha   90.00
_cell.angle_beta   90.00
_cell.angle_gamma   90.00
#
_symmetry.space_group_name_H-M   'P 1'
#
loop_
_entity.id
_entity.type
_entity.pdbx_description
1 polymer ?
#
loop_
_entity_poly.entity_id
_entity_poly.type
_entity_poly.pdbx_seq_one_letter_code
_entity_poly.pdbx_strand_id
1 'polypeptide(L)'
;MAESGAAAGQTPSGLPHKRRRLSWIWLVPIVAAVGGLLLVLQVWLSAGPTAVIHFQTAEGLEAGKTQVRYKEVTVGLVERVALNRQRSGVDVTIRVDKDANGLLQDGTVFWVVRPRLPLRGVSGRGTLRAGS
;
A
#
# COMPACT_ATOMS: atom_id res chain seq x y z
N MET A 1 -39.39 26.21 81.68
CA MET A 1 -40.14 25.22 80.87
C MET A 1 -40.13 25.75 79.45
N ALA A 2 -39.08 25.43 78.68
CA ALA A 2 -38.98 24.25 77.80
C ALA A 2 -39.64 24.59 76.45
N GLU A 3 -38.98 24.71 75.30
CA GLU A 3 -37.65 24.29 74.85
C GLU A 3 -37.10 25.30 73.81
N SER A 4 -35.82 25.67 73.94
CA SER A 4 -34.99 26.03 72.79
C SER A 4 -34.63 24.73 72.08
N GLY A 5 -35.13 24.56 70.87
CA GLY A 5 -34.78 23.46 69.97
C GLY A 5 -34.27 24.01 68.64
N ALA A 6 -33.09 24.63 68.66
CA ALA A 6 -32.30 24.83 67.46
C ALA A 6 -31.80 23.46 66.96
N ALA A 7 -32.11 23.10 65.71
CA ALA A 7 -31.41 22.13 64.85
C ALA A 7 -32.43 21.62 63.81
N ALA A 8 -32.15 21.53 62.52
CA ALA A 8 -30.97 21.89 61.77
C ALA A 8 -31.41 22.00 60.31
N GLY A 9 -31.09 23.12 59.66
CA GLY A 9 -31.02 23.16 58.22
C GLY A 9 -29.87 22.27 57.78
N GLN A 10 -30.18 21.04 57.38
CA GLN A 10 -29.23 20.13 56.75
C GLN A 10 -29.97 19.31 55.69
N THR A 11 -30.19 19.91 54.52
CA THR A 11 -30.21 19.14 53.28
C THR A 11 -28.75 18.87 52.91
N PRO A 12 -28.20 17.67 53.11
CA PRO A 12 -26.98 17.31 52.41
C PRO A 12 -27.34 17.13 50.93
N SER A 13 -27.31 18.25 50.20
CA SER A 13 -27.23 18.26 48.74
C SER A 13 -25.85 17.73 48.35
N GLY A 14 -25.67 16.42 48.51
CA GLY A 14 -24.51 15.70 48.02
C GLY A 14 -24.57 15.66 46.51
N LEU A 15 -23.86 16.58 45.86
CA LEU A 15 -23.58 16.53 44.43
C LEU A 15 -23.01 15.14 44.12
N PRO A 16 -23.58 14.38 43.16
CA PRO A 16 -23.03 13.09 42.79
C PRO A 16 -21.59 13.28 42.32
N HIS A 17 -20.65 12.79 43.12
CA HIS A 17 -19.23 12.80 42.80
C HIS A 17 -19.03 11.78 41.66
N LYS A 18 -19.16 12.26 40.42
CA LYS A 18 -18.97 11.49 39.19
C LYS A 18 -17.50 11.06 39.10
N ARG A 19 -17.19 9.95 39.76
CA ARG A 19 -15.86 9.35 39.76
C ARG A 19 -15.49 9.03 38.32
N ARG A 20 -14.40 9.67 37.88
CA ARG A 20 -13.71 9.58 36.59
C ARG A 20 -13.07 8.20 36.36
N ARG A 21 -13.78 7.12 36.68
CA ARG A 21 -13.32 5.72 36.58
C ARG A 21 -14.04 4.89 35.52
N LEU A 22 -14.93 5.50 34.72
CA LEU A 22 -15.57 4.82 33.60
C LEU A 22 -14.82 5.00 32.26
N SER A 23 -13.84 5.91 32.19
CA SER A 23 -13.25 6.32 30.91
C SER A 23 -11.90 5.68 30.57
N TRP A 24 -11.36 4.75 31.36
CA TRP A 24 -10.16 4.01 30.95
C TRP A 24 -10.51 2.84 30.03
N ILE A 25 -11.58 2.10 30.34
CA ILE A 25 -12.04 0.98 29.51
C ILE A 25 -12.43 1.44 28.10
N TRP A 26 -12.93 2.68 27.97
CA TRP A 26 -13.26 3.27 26.67
C TRP A 26 -12.06 3.85 25.91
N LEU A 27 -10.86 3.92 26.51
CA LEU A 27 -9.64 4.24 25.77
C LEU A 27 -9.28 3.13 24.78
N VAL A 28 -9.54 1.86 25.13
CA VAL A 28 -9.23 0.71 24.25
C VAL A 28 -9.92 0.83 22.88
N PRO A 29 -11.25 1.05 22.78
CA PRO A 29 -11.90 1.23 21.48
C PRO A 29 -11.48 2.51 20.76
N ILE A 30 -11.18 3.60 21.47
CA ILE A 30 -10.63 4.82 20.84
C ILE A 30 -9.26 4.53 20.23
N VAL A 31 -8.35 3.92 20.98
CA VAL A 31 -7.00 3.59 20.51
C VAL A 31 -7.06 2.62 19.34
N ALA A 32 -7.94 1.61 19.39
CA ALA A 32 -8.18 0.69 18.28
C ALA A 32 -8.74 1.42 17.04
N ALA A 33 -9.71 2.32 17.22
CA ALA A 33 -10.28 3.11 16.14
C ALA A 33 -9.25 4.06 15.52
N VAL A 34 -8.44 4.73 16.33
CA VAL A 34 -7.36 5.60 15.86
C VAL A 34 -6.30 4.77 15.14
N GLY A 35 -5.89 3.63 15.69
CA GLY A 35 -4.95 2.71 15.04
C GLY A 35 -5.45 2.23 13.68
N GLY A 36 -6.71 1.81 13.60
CA GLY A 36 -7.35 1.41 12.34
C GLY A 36 -7.44 2.57 11.35
N LEU A 37 -7.82 3.75 11.81
CA LEU A 37 -7.88 4.96 10.98
C LEU A 37 -6.50 5.34 10.45
N LEU A 38 -5.47 5.29 11.29
CA LEU A 38 -4.08 5.55 10.88
C LEU A 38 -3.62 4.55 9.82
N LEU A 39 -3.94 3.25 9.98
CA LEU A 39 -3.62 2.21 8.99
C LEU A 39 -4.28 2.48 7.64
N VAL A 40 -5.57 2.84 7.64
CA VAL A 40 -6.31 3.17 6.40
C VAL A 40 -5.75 4.42 5.73
N LEU A 41 -5.50 5.48 6.49
CA LEU A 41 -4.94 6.72 5.96
C LEU A 41 -3.53 6.50 5.40
N GLN A 42 -2.70 5.70 6.08
CA GLN A 42 -1.37 5.33 5.59
C GLN A 42 -1.45 4.57 4.27
N VAL A 43 -2.37 3.63 4.11
CA VAL A 43 -2.54 2.88 2.84
C VAL A 43 -2.97 3.81 1.71
N TRP A 44 -3.93 4.71 1.95
CA TRP A 44 -4.41 5.64 0.93
C TRP A 44 -3.35 6.68 0.55
N LEU A 45 -2.62 7.20 1.55
CA LEU A 45 -1.51 8.13 1.33
C LEU A 45 -0.26 7.44 0.78
N SER A 46 -0.12 6.13 0.88
CA SER A 46 1.02 5.40 0.29
C SER A 46 0.69 4.88 -1.11
N ALA A 47 -0.59 4.85 -1.51
CA ALA A 47 -0.98 4.49 -2.85
C ALA A 47 -0.38 5.49 -3.86
N GLY A 48 0.48 4.99 -4.73
CA GLY A 48 1.04 5.75 -5.83
C GLY A 48 0.09 5.90 -7.02
N PRO A 49 0.41 6.79 -7.97
CA PRO A 49 -0.41 7.01 -9.17
C PRO A 49 -0.59 5.73 -9.98
N THR A 50 -1.77 5.55 -10.56
CA THR A 50 -2.08 4.46 -11.47
C THR A 50 -2.11 4.97 -12.91
N ALA A 51 -1.50 4.22 -13.82
CA ALA A 51 -1.47 4.52 -15.25
C ALA A 51 -2.04 3.33 -16.04
N VAL A 52 -2.81 3.62 -17.08
CA VAL A 52 -3.37 2.61 -17.99
C VAL A 52 -2.61 2.68 -19.30
N ILE A 53 -2.06 1.55 -19.73
CA ILE A 53 -1.27 1.43 -20.94
C ILE A 53 -1.92 0.41 -21.86
N HIS A 54 -2.08 0.79 -23.12
CA HIS A 54 -2.64 -0.07 -24.16
C HIS A 54 -1.51 -0.86 -24.84
N PHE A 55 -1.58 -2.19 -24.76
CA PHE A 55 -0.66 -3.09 -25.44
C PHE A 55 -1.41 -3.98 -26.42
N GLN A 56 -0.73 -4.43 -27.49
CA GLN A 56 -1.32 -5.39 -28.42
C GLN A 56 -1.40 -6.81 -27.84
N THR A 57 -0.48 -7.17 -26.92
CA THR A 57 -0.42 -8.50 -26.30
C THR A 57 -0.03 -8.41 -24.84
N ALA A 58 -0.55 -9.33 -24.03
CA ALA A 58 -0.22 -9.51 -22.61
C ALA A 58 0.82 -10.61 -22.37
N GLU A 59 1.47 -11.11 -23.42
CA GLU A 59 2.38 -12.26 -23.32
C GLU A 59 3.50 -12.00 -22.31
N GLY A 60 3.53 -12.77 -21.22
CA GLY A 60 4.48 -12.64 -20.13
C GLY A 60 4.15 -11.57 -19.07
N LEU A 61 2.97 -10.94 -19.16
CA LEU A 61 2.48 -9.99 -18.15
C LEU A 61 1.51 -10.70 -17.20
N GLU A 62 1.87 -10.77 -15.92
CA GLU A 62 1.01 -11.28 -14.85
C GLU A 62 0.69 -10.17 -13.86
N ALA A 63 -0.61 -9.97 -13.62
CA ALA A 63 -1.11 -9.04 -12.62
C ALA A 63 -0.56 -9.43 -11.23
N GLY A 64 -0.05 -8.45 -10.50
CA GLY A 64 0.52 -8.60 -9.16
C GLY A 64 1.94 -9.19 -9.11
N LYS A 65 2.50 -9.65 -10.23
CA LYS A 65 3.85 -10.25 -10.27
C LYS A 65 4.81 -9.51 -11.17
N THR A 66 4.34 -8.97 -12.30
CA THR A 66 5.21 -8.27 -13.22
C THR A 66 5.58 -6.89 -12.67
N GLN A 67 6.88 -6.68 -12.48
CA GLN A 67 7.44 -5.42 -12.00
C GLN A 67 7.71 -4.46 -13.16
N VAL A 68 7.38 -3.19 -12.96
CA VAL A 68 7.75 -2.11 -13.88
C VAL A 68 9.13 -1.63 -13.49
N ARG A 69 10.08 -1.62 -14.44
CA ARG A 69 11.47 -1.25 -14.19
C ARG A 69 11.90 -0.08 -15.06
N TYR A 70 12.61 0.86 -14.46
CA TYR A 70 13.29 1.95 -15.15
C TYR A 70 14.76 1.93 -14.76
N LYS A 71 15.67 1.89 -15.75
CA LYS A 71 17.12 1.78 -15.52
C LYS A 71 17.51 0.65 -14.55
N GLU A 72 16.93 -0.55 -14.73
CA GLU A 72 17.12 -1.71 -13.84
C GLU A 72 16.61 -1.52 -12.39
N VAL A 73 15.92 -0.43 -12.08
CA VAL A 73 15.30 -0.21 -10.77
C VAL A 73 13.80 -0.46 -10.86
N THR A 74 13.25 -1.19 -9.89
CA THR A 74 11.80 -1.40 -9.79
C THR A 74 11.14 -0.10 -9.34
N VAL A 75 10.20 0.38 -10.15
CA VAL A 75 9.49 1.66 -9.94
C VAL A 75 7.98 1.48 -9.82
N GLY A 76 7.50 0.24 -9.88
CA GLY A 76 6.09 -0.07 -9.77
C GLY A 76 5.76 -1.53 -10.08
N LEU A 77 4.47 -1.81 -10.13
CA LEU A 77 3.91 -3.14 -10.31
C LEU A 77 2.70 -3.09 -11.25
N VAL A 78 2.55 -4.13 -12.08
CA VAL A 78 1.31 -4.34 -12.83
C VAL A 78 0.20 -4.77 -11.87
N GLU A 79 -0.86 -3.98 -11.74
CA GLU A 79 -2.01 -4.31 -10.88
C GLU A 79 -3.06 -5.13 -11.61
N ARG A 80 -3.32 -4.80 -12.87
CA ARG A 80 -4.41 -5.43 -13.63
C ARG A 80 -4.08 -5.54 -15.11
N VAL A 81 -4.53 -6.64 -15.70
CA VAL A 81 -4.43 -6.91 -17.13
C VAL A 81 -5.83 -7.27 -17.60
N ALA A 82 -6.39 -6.52 -18.54
CA ALA A 82 -7.75 -6.75 -19.04
C ALA A 82 -7.78 -6.62 -20.57
N LEU A 83 -8.57 -7.43 -21.26
CA LEU A 83 -8.79 -7.20 -22.70
C LEU A 83 -9.51 -5.88 -22.91
N ASN A 84 -9.08 -5.14 -23.94
CA ASN A 84 -9.78 -3.96 -24.41
C ASN A 84 -11.18 -4.35 -24.93
N ARG A 85 -12.13 -3.42 -24.89
CA ARG A 85 -13.51 -3.58 -25.37
C ARG A 85 -13.61 -4.10 -26.81
N GLN A 86 -12.66 -3.74 -27.67
CA GLN A 86 -12.61 -4.19 -29.07
C GLN A 86 -11.95 -5.57 -29.25
N ARG A 87 -11.42 -6.18 -28.17
CA ARG A 87 -10.67 -7.44 -28.16
C ARG A 87 -9.45 -7.50 -29.08
N SER A 88 -9.03 -6.36 -29.62
CA SER A 88 -7.85 -6.20 -30.48
C SER A 88 -6.55 -5.97 -29.70
N GLY A 89 -6.64 -5.85 -28.37
CA GLY A 89 -5.51 -5.60 -27.49
C GLY A 89 -5.88 -5.73 -26.02
N VAL A 90 -4.97 -5.27 -25.17
CA VAL A 90 -5.02 -5.42 -23.73
C VAL A 90 -4.71 -4.09 -23.04
N ASP A 91 -5.54 -3.74 -22.08
CA ASP A 91 -5.36 -2.59 -21.21
C ASP A 91 -4.68 -3.07 -19.92
N VAL A 92 -3.45 -2.60 -19.71
CA VAL A 92 -2.63 -2.93 -18.55
C VAL A 92 -2.63 -1.75 -17.60
N THR A 93 -3.15 -1.96 -16.41
CA THR A 93 -3.11 -0.98 -15.31
C THR A 93 -1.86 -1.25 -14.48
N ILE A 94 -0.97 -0.27 -14.42
CA ILE A 94 0.22 -0.28 -13.57
C ILE A 94 0.04 0.70 -12.43
N ARG A 95 0.59 0.36 -11.27
CA ARG A 95 0.76 1.28 -10.15
C ARG A 95 2.24 1.59 -10.00
N VAL A 96 2.56 2.88 -10.06
CA VAL A 96 3.91 3.39 -9.96
C VAL A 96 4.11 3.95 -8.55
N ASP A 97 5.30 3.80 -8.00
CA ASP A 97 5.61 4.34 -6.67
C ASP A 97 5.58 5.87 -6.70
N LYS A 98 5.24 6.49 -5.55
CA LYS A 98 5.15 7.96 -5.46
C LYS A 98 6.44 8.67 -5.88
N ASP A 99 7.58 8.07 -5.57
CA ASP A 99 8.91 8.60 -5.93
C ASP A 99 9.16 8.58 -7.44
N ALA A 100 8.48 7.69 -8.16
CA ALA A 100 8.55 7.54 -9.60
C ALA A 100 7.42 8.26 -10.35
N ASN A 101 6.60 9.07 -9.68
CA ASN A 101 5.53 9.85 -10.33
C ASN A 101 6.08 10.77 -11.44
N GLY A 102 7.29 11.31 -11.26
CA GLY A 102 7.96 12.11 -12.30
C GLY A 102 8.32 11.35 -13.57
N LEU A 103 8.20 10.02 -13.59
CA LEU A 103 8.41 9.19 -14.79
C LEU A 103 7.13 9.02 -15.61
N LEU A 104 5.95 9.31 -15.06
CA LEU A 104 4.68 9.27 -15.78
C LEU A 104 4.39 10.61 -16.45
N GLN A 105 5.20 10.96 -17.45
CA GLN A 105 5.02 12.18 -18.25
C GLN A 105 4.47 11.87 -19.64
N ASP A 106 3.91 12.89 -20.28
CA ASP A 106 3.53 12.81 -21.69
C ASP A 106 4.76 12.46 -22.55
N GLY A 107 4.63 11.41 -23.37
CA GLY A 107 5.72 10.87 -24.19
C GLY A 107 6.51 9.72 -23.55
N THR A 108 6.14 9.27 -22.34
CA THR A 108 6.75 8.08 -21.74
C THR A 108 6.40 6.82 -22.53
N VAL A 109 7.42 6.10 -22.98
CA VAL A 109 7.24 4.87 -23.76
C VAL A 109 7.43 3.66 -22.86
N PHE A 110 6.47 2.74 -22.91
CA PHE A 110 6.54 1.47 -22.21
C PHE A 110 6.70 0.33 -23.22
N TRP A 111 7.57 -0.64 -22.92
CA TRP A 111 7.76 -1.84 -23.73
C TRP A 111 7.98 -3.06 -22.84
N VAL A 112 7.61 -4.23 -23.36
CA VAL A 112 7.82 -5.50 -22.68
C VAL A 112 9.20 -6.05 -23.05
N VAL A 113 10.06 -6.24 -22.05
CA VAL A 113 11.38 -6.84 -22.25
C VAL A 113 11.25 -8.36 -22.20
N ARG A 114 11.63 -9.04 -23.28
CA ARG A 114 11.72 -10.51 -23.34
C ARG A 114 13.17 -10.93 -23.12
N PRO A 115 13.51 -11.64 -22.03
CA PRO A 115 14.87 -12.12 -21.82
C PRO A 115 15.21 -13.14 -22.92
N ARG A 116 16.15 -12.79 -23.79
CA ARG A 116 16.74 -13.76 -24.71
C ARG A 116 17.85 -14.46 -23.93
N LEU A 117 17.59 -15.70 -23.51
CA LEU A 117 18.65 -16.60 -23.03
C LEU A 117 19.27 -17.25 -24.27
N PRO A 118 20.42 -16.77 -24.80
CA PRO A 118 21.12 -17.57 -25.78
C PRO A 118 21.53 -18.87 -25.08
N LEU A 119 20.92 -19.98 -25.47
CA LEU A 119 21.37 -21.34 -25.14
C LEU A 119 22.69 -21.66 -25.88
N ARG A 120 23.62 -20.69 -25.92
CA ARG A 120 24.95 -20.89 -26.45
C ARG A 120 25.73 -21.55 -25.33
N GLY A 121 25.72 -22.87 -25.42
CA GLY A 121 26.35 -23.79 -24.51
C GLY A 121 27.74 -23.34 -24.12
N VAL A 122 28.11 -23.81 -22.94
CA VAL A 122 29.47 -23.94 -22.46
C VAL A 122 30.35 -24.49 -23.59
N SER A 123 30.94 -23.63 -24.42
CA SER A 123 32.08 -23.99 -25.26
C SER A 123 33.22 -24.24 -24.29
N GLY A 124 33.69 -25.49 -24.30
CA GLY A 124 34.47 -26.08 -23.24
C GLY A 124 35.63 -25.22 -22.79
N ARG A 125 35.77 -25.12 -21.47
CA ARG A 125 37.07 -25.00 -20.81
C ARG A 125 37.83 -26.30 -21.07
N GLY A 126 38.25 -26.51 -22.32
CA GLY A 126 38.87 -27.74 -22.82
C GLY A 126 40.20 -27.49 -23.50
N THR A 127 40.70 -26.25 -23.50
CA THR A 127 42.09 -25.98 -23.86
C THR A 127 42.92 -26.03 -22.57
N LEU A 128 43.17 -27.27 -22.17
CA LEU A 128 44.39 -27.63 -21.45
C LEU A 128 45.54 -26.87 -22.10
N ARG A 129 46.23 -26.04 -21.32
CA ARG A 129 47.60 -25.64 -21.63
C ARG A 129 48.47 -26.89 -21.49
N ALA A 130 48.39 -27.78 -22.48
CA ALA A 130 49.52 -28.63 -22.83
C ALA A 130 50.52 -27.68 -23.51
N GLY A 131 51.46 -27.19 -22.72
CA GLY A 131 52.39 -26.14 -23.09
C GLY A 131 53.57 -26.11 -22.14
N SER A 132 54.24 -27.26 -22.01
CA SER A 132 55.66 -27.44 -21.70
C SER A 132 56.00 -28.90 -21.94
#